data_AF-A0A971I2R3-F1
#
_entry.id   AF-A0A971I2R3-F1
#
_cell.length_a   1.000
_cell.length_b   1.000
_cell.length_c   1.000
_cell.angle_alpha   90.00
_cell.angle_beta   90.00
_cell.angle_gamma   90.00
#
_symmetry.space_group_name_H-M   'P 1'
#
loop_
_entity.id
_entity.type
_entity.pdbx_description
1 polymer ?
#
loop_
_entity_poly.entity_id
_entity_poly.type
_entity_poly.pdbx_seq_one_letter_code
_entity_poly.pdbx_strand_id
1 'polypeptide(L)'
;MENGHATTLRAFSSGTVLFENDKEVSELIELGKQLWEKGPKPLTQLQIGNSRIKLTEYIQDIEGLPADSYQNKLLYGMVVPLALDAYCPLNQKWPEKTEKLIDCIGKYDTKLYQMALAFMRRKNLIPGKLLKLLIILLAHLEEDLLNMKARGLIAKTSCKYHYSQRDYA
;
A
#
# COMPACT_ATOMS: atom_id res chain seq x y z
N MET A 1 7.66 9.54 4.63
CA MET A 1 7.73 8.13 5.08
C MET A 1 8.17 8.13 6.53
N GLU A 2 7.24 7.81 7.43
CA GLU A 2 7.45 7.58 8.87
C GLU A 2 7.93 6.13 9.15
N ASN A 3 8.60 5.48 8.20
CA ASN A 3 8.89 4.03 8.26
C ASN A 3 9.87 3.65 9.39
N GLY A 4 10.61 4.61 9.95
CA GLY A 4 11.42 4.40 11.17
C GLY A 4 10.58 3.99 12.38
N HIS A 5 9.31 4.40 12.45
CA HIS A 5 8.41 3.98 13.52
C HIS A 5 8.00 2.52 13.41
N ALA A 6 7.73 2.00 12.20
CA ALA A 6 7.30 0.61 12.03
C ALA A 6 8.36 -0.40 12.46
N THR A 7 9.61 -0.21 12.04
CA THR A 7 10.73 -1.11 12.41
C THR A 7 11.00 -1.07 13.91
N THR A 8 10.96 0.12 14.51
CA THR A 8 11.18 0.32 15.95
C THR A 8 10.06 -0.31 16.77
N LEU A 9 8.79 -0.06 16.39
CA LEU A 9 7.63 -0.67 17.04
C LEU A 9 7.67 -2.19 16.93
N ARG A 10 8.06 -2.73 15.76
CA ARG A 10 8.22 -4.17 15.59
C ARG A 10 9.26 -4.72 16.57
N ALA A 11 10.45 -4.11 16.61
CA ALA A 11 11.54 -4.54 17.46
C ALA A 11 11.14 -4.61 18.94
N PHE A 12 10.43 -3.58 19.44
CA PHE A 12 9.90 -3.60 20.80
C PHE A 12 8.77 -4.62 20.98
N SER A 13 7.83 -4.74 20.03
CA SER A 13 6.68 -5.65 20.14
C SER A 13 7.07 -7.14 20.24
N SER A 14 8.16 -7.54 19.57
CA SER A 14 8.63 -8.93 19.53
C SER A 14 9.93 -9.15 20.31
N GLY A 15 10.46 -8.12 20.97
CA GLY A 15 11.73 -8.17 21.68
C GLY A 15 11.65 -8.98 22.98
N THR A 16 12.79 -9.51 23.41
CA THR A 16 12.96 -10.14 24.73
C THR A 16 13.97 -9.33 25.53
N VAL A 17 13.63 -8.98 26.77
CA VAL A 17 14.55 -8.27 27.67
C VAL A 17 15.64 -9.24 28.12
N LEU A 18 16.90 -8.91 27.85
CA LEU A 18 18.04 -9.67 28.33
C LEU A 18 18.56 -9.17 29.67
N PHE A 19 18.40 -7.87 29.94
CA PHE A 19 18.81 -7.20 31.18
C PHE A 19 17.98 -5.92 31.37
N GLU A 20 17.49 -5.68 32.59
CA GLU A 20 16.89 -4.42 33.01
C GLU A 20 17.06 -4.24 34.53
N ASN A 21 17.22 -2.99 34.98
CA ASN A 21 17.24 -2.64 36.40
C ASN A 21 15.92 -1.98 36.83
N ASP A 22 15.39 -1.04 36.04
CA ASP A 22 14.29 -0.15 36.44
C ASP A 22 12.99 -0.33 35.61
N LYS A 23 12.81 -1.51 34.97
CA LYS A 23 11.63 -1.87 34.14
C LYS A 23 11.32 -1.00 32.92
N GLU A 24 12.07 0.06 32.65
CA GLU A 24 11.84 0.96 31.52
C GLU A 24 11.76 0.22 30.17
N VAL A 25 12.62 -0.78 29.96
CA VAL A 25 12.63 -1.57 28.72
C VAL A 25 11.37 -2.43 28.61
N SER A 26 10.95 -3.07 29.69
CA SER A 26 9.68 -3.81 29.73
C SER A 26 8.47 -2.92 29.45
N GLU A 27 8.44 -1.69 29.97
CA GLU A 27 7.38 -0.72 29.68
C GLU A 27 7.36 -0.31 28.21
N LEU A 28 8.53 -0.11 27.59
CA LEU A 28 8.64 0.19 26.16
C LEU A 28 8.22 -0.99 25.28
N ILE A 29 8.52 -2.23 25.68
CA ILE A 29 8.05 -3.44 24.99
C ILE A 29 6.52 -3.51 25.04
N GLU A 30 5.93 -3.28 26.21
CA GLU A 30 4.49 -3.31 26.38
C GLU A 30 3.80 -2.21 25.55
N LEU A 31 4.33 -0.99 25.58
CA LEU A 31 3.86 0.09 24.72
C LEU A 31 4.01 -0.26 23.23
N GLY A 32 5.14 -0.87 22.85
CA GLY A 32 5.40 -1.34 21.49
C GLY A 32 4.37 -2.36 21.02
N LYS A 33 4.01 -3.35 21.86
CA LYS A 33 2.95 -4.32 21.58
C LYS A 33 1.60 -3.66 21.38
N GLN A 34 1.20 -2.77 22.30
CA GLN A 34 -0.07 -2.05 22.21
C GLN A 34 -0.18 -1.22 20.93
N LEU A 35 0.90 -0.54 20.53
CA LEU A 35 0.93 0.24 19.29
C LEU A 35 0.99 -0.65 18.04
N TRP A 36 1.66 -1.80 18.11
CA TRP A 36 1.68 -2.77 17.02
C TRP A 36 0.29 -3.36 16.76
N GLU A 37 -0.42 -3.76 17.80
CA GLU A 37 -1.78 -4.31 17.71
C GLU A 37 -2.79 -3.28 17.19
N LYS A 38 -2.63 -2.00 17.53
CA LYS A 38 -3.46 -0.90 17.02
C LYS A 38 -3.30 -0.65 15.51
N GLY A 39 -2.23 -1.15 14.90
CA GLY A 39 -1.94 -0.90 13.49
C GLY A 39 -1.34 0.49 13.21
N PRO A 40 -0.91 0.74 11.96
CA PRO A 40 -0.44 2.05 11.52
C PRO A 40 -1.54 3.10 11.62
N LYS A 41 -1.10 4.36 11.79
CA LYS A 41 -2.01 5.51 11.69
C LYS A 41 -2.68 5.51 10.31
N PRO A 42 -4.00 5.77 10.24
CA PRO A 42 -4.68 5.92 8.97
C PRO A 42 -4.04 7.04 8.15
N LEU A 43 -4.01 6.86 6.83
CA LEU A 43 -3.58 7.93 5.94
C LEU A 43 -4.53 9.13 6.04
N THR A 44 -3.96 10.32 6.07
CA THR A 44 -4.73 11.57 5.93
C THR A 44 -5.30 11.69 4.53
N GLN A 45 -6.37 12.47 4.37
CA GLN A 45 -6.97 12.71 3.04
C GLN A 45 -5.95 13.26 2.02
N LEU A 46 -5.05 14.14 2.49
CA LEU A 46 -3.99 14.68 1.65
C LEU A 46 -3.03 13.58 1.19
N GLN A 47 -2.63 12.66 2.07
CA GLN A 47 -1.77 11.54 1.71
C GLN A 47 -2.44 10.57 0.75
N ILE A 48 -3.74 10.30 0.93
CA ILE A 48 -4.52 9.48 0.00
C ILE A 48 -4.59 10.15 -1.37
N GLY A 49 -4.92 11.46 -1.40
CA GLY A 49 -4.97 12.25 -2.64
C GLY A 49 -3.63 12.26 -3.38
N ASN A 50 -2.53 12.51 -2.66
CA ASN A 50 -1.19 12.51 -3.23
C ASN A 50 -0.78 11.13 -3.76
N SER A 51 -1.08 10.06 -3.02
CA SER A 51 -0.79 8.69 -3.45
C SER A 51 -1.54 8.36 -4.73
N ARG A 52 -2.80 8.78 -4.83
CA ARG A 52 -3.64 8.60 -6.01
C ARG A 52 -3.11 9.34 -7.23
N ILE A 53 -2.75 10.63 -7.09
CA ILE A 53 -2.15 11.41 -8.17
C ILE A 53 -0.87 10.72 -8.65
N LYS A 54 0.04 10.38 -7.73
CA LYS A 54 1.32 9.75 -8.06
C LYS A 54 1.16 8.39 -8.75
N LEU A 55 0.23 7.56 -8.28
CA LEU A 55 -0.07 6.27 -8.93
C LEU A 55 -0.66 6.47 -10.33
N THR A 56 -1.50 7.49 -10.52
CA THR A 56 -2.10 7.81 -11.82
C THR A 56 -1.04 8.28 -12.81
N GLU A 57 -0.12 9.15 -12.38
CA GLU A 57 1.00 9.62 -13.21
C GLU A 57 1.87 8.44 -13.66
N TYR A 58 2.24 7.55 -12.74
CA TYR A 58 3.02 6.36 -13.12
C TYR A 58 2.29 5.45 -14.09
N ILE A 59 0.97 5.30 -13.97
CA ILE A 59 0.17 4.53 -14.91
C ILE A 59 0.26 5.15 -16.30
N GLN A 60 0.06 6.47 -16.41
CA GLN A 60 0.11 7.18 -17.69
C GLN A 60 1.49 7.07 -18.33
N ASP A 61 2.56 7.23 -17.55
CA ASP A 61 3.92 7.07 -18.01
C ASP A 61 4.18 5.65 -18.54
N ILE A 62 3.69 4.64 -17.83
CA ILE A 62 3.78 3.24 -18.22
C ILE A 62 3.02 2.95 -19.53
N GLU A 63 1.82 3.53 -19.69
CA GLU A 63 0.99 3.36 -20.89
C GLU A 63 1.64 4.02 -22.12
N GLY A 64 2.35 5.13 -21.90
CA GLY A 64 3.09 5.84 -22.95
C GLY A 64 4.38 5.15 -23.41
N LEU A 65 4.86 4.13 -22.69
CA LEU A 65 6.14 3.47 -22.96
C LEU A 65 5.96 2.09 -23.62
N PRO A 66 6.88 1.68 -24.52
CA PRO A 66 6.89 0.32 -25.03
C PRO A 66 6.98 -0.70 -23.89
N ALA A 67 6.15 -1.75 -23.93
CA ALA A 67 5.99 -2.72 -22.86
C ALA A 67 7.31 -3.41 -22.43
N ASP A 68 8.20 -3.65 -23.39
CA ASP A 68 9.48 -4.35 -23.14
C ASP A 68 10.65 -3.42 -22.81
N SER A 69 10.42 -2.10 -22.81
CA SER A 69 11.46 -1.11 -22.51
C SER A 69 11.96 -1.24 -21.07
N TYR A 70 13.24 -0.94 -20.86
CA TYR A 70 13.85 -0.91 -19.53
C TYR A 70 13.14 0.10 -18.62
N GLN A 71 12.73 1.24 -19.16
CA GLN A 71 12.00 2.28 -18.44
C GLN A 71 10.68 1.75 -17.90
N ASN A 72 9.92 1.02 -18.72
CA ASN A 72 8.66 0.43 -18.29
C ASN A 72 8.89 -0.59 -17.16
N LYS A 73 9.90 -1.45 -17.29
CA LYS A 73 10.32 -2.40 -16.23
C LYS A 73 10.74 -1.71 -14.93
N LEU A 74 11.43 -0.58 -15.01
CA LEU A 74 11.80 0.21 -13.83
C LEU A 74 10.55 0.80 -13.16
N LEU A 75 9.67 1.44 -13.93
CA LEU A 75 8.43 2.02 -13.41
C LEU A 75 7.53 0.96 -12.75
N TYR A 76 7.48 -0.23 -13.34
CA TYR A 76 6.83 -1.40 -12.75
C TYR A 76 7.39 -1.75 -11.37
N GLY A 77 8.71 -1.79 -11.23
CA GLY A 77 9.38 -2.02 -9.94
C GLY A 77 9.14 -0.93 -8.90
N MET A 78 8.70 0.26 -9.31
CA MET A 78 8.40 1.39 -8.41
C MET A 78 6.93 1.48 -8.04
N VAL A 79 6.02 1.33 -9.02
CA VAL A 79 4.58 1.57 -8.84
C VAL A 79 3.93 0.53 -7.94
N VAL A 80 4.36 -0.74 -8.04
CA VAL A 80 3.78 -1.81 -7.22
C VAL A 80 4.13 -1.66 -5.75
N PRO A 81 5.41 -1.52 -5.34
CA PRO A 81 5.73 -1.24 -3.95
C PRO A 81 5.03 0.01 -3.42
N LEU A 82 4.92 1.08 -4.22
CA LEU A 82 4.20 2.29 -3.82
C LEU A 82 2.72 2.03 -3.53
N ALA A 83 2.03 1.28 -4.40
CA ALA A 83 0.62 0.96 -4.20
C ALA A 83 0.40 0.06 -2.99
N LEU A 84 1.28 -0.92 -2.80
CA LEU A 84 1.21 -1.85 -1.67
C LEU A 84 1.57 -1.15 -0.34
N ASP A 85 2.49 -0.18 -0.36
CA ASP A 85 2.82 0.65 0.81
C ASP A 85 1.64 1.53 1.24
N ALA A 86 0.82 2.00 0.29
CA ALA A 86 -0.43 2.69 0.59
C ALA A 86 -1.53 1.74 1.12
N TYR A 87 -1.57 0.49 0.63
CA TYR A 87 -2.57 -0.50 1.04
C TYR A 87 -2.49 -0.84 2.55
N CYS A 88 -1.28 -1.00 3.09
CA CYS A 88 -1.04 -1.34 4.50
C CYS A 88 -1.72 -0.37 5.49
N PRO A 89 -1.45 0.94 5.48
CA PRO A 89 -2.08 1.90 6.40
C PRO A 89 -3.59 2.09 6.17
N LEU A 90 -4.10 1.92 4.96
CA LEU A 90 -5.55 1.96 4.70
C LEU A 90 -6.29 0.82 5.40
N ASN A 91 -5.67 -0.36 5.40
CA ASN A 91 -6.22 -1.56 6.03
C ASN A 91 -5.77 -1.73 7.49
N GLN A 92 -5.09 -0.72 8.06
CA GLN A 92 -4.52 -0.76 9.41
C GLN A 92 -3.65 -2.00 9.66
N LYS A 93 -2.85 -2.39 8.67
CA LYS A 93 -1.90 -3.51 8.76
C LYS A 93 -0.47 -3.00 8.72
N TRP A 94 0.33 -3.37 9.70
CA TRP A 94 1.78 -3.18 9.63
C TRP A 94 2.39 -4.14 8.60
N PRO A 95 3.23 -3.67 7.68
CA PRO A 95 4.07 -4.57 6.92
C PRO A 95 5.08 -5.22 7.87
N GLU A 96 5.14 -6.56 7.90
CA GLU A 96 6.13 -7.23 8.75
C GLU A 96 7.55 -6.79 8.36
N LYS A 97 7.87 -6.79 7.06
CA LYS A 97 9.12 -6.27 6.53
C LYS A 97 8.86 -5.53 5.22
N THR A 98 9.51 -4.41 5.00
CA THR A 98 9.45 -3.65 3.73
C THR A 98 9.89 -4.51 2.54
N GLU A 99 10.87 -5.39 2.73
CA GLU A 99 11.35 -6.35 1.71
C GLU A 99 10.40 -7.54 1.47
N LYS A 100 9.42 -7.77 2.35
CA LYS A 100 8.43 -8.87 2.25
C LYS A 100 7.00 -8.36 2.14
N LEU A 101 6.83 -7.15 1.60
CA LEU A 101 5.55 -6.45 1.61
C LEU A 101 4.49 -7.18 0.77
N ILE A 102 4.91 -7.82 -0.34
CA ILE A 102 4.05 -8.69 -1.16
C ILE A 102 3.57 -9.91 -0.36
N ASP A 103 4.48 -10.63 0.29
CA ASP A 103 4.12 -11.82 1.09
C ASP A 103 3.21 -11.46 2.27
N CYS A 104 3.43 -10.29 2.88
CA CYS A 104 2.59 -9.75 3.93
C CYS A 104 1.15 -9.58 3.46
N ILE A 105 0.95 -9.03 2.26
CA ILE A 105 -0.38 -8.85 1.67
C ILE A 105 -1.03 -10.20 1.37
N GLY A 106 -0.27 -11.23 1.00
CA GLY A 106 -0.79 -12.59 0.81
C GLY A 106 -1.56 -13.17 2.00
N LYS A 107 -1.26 -12.70 3.22
CA LYS A 107 -1.97 -13.10 4.45
C LYS A 107 -3.35 -12.47 4.59
N TYR A 108 -3.60 -11.33 3.94
CA TYR A 108 -4.80 -10.51 4.13
C TYR A 108 -5.65 -10.41 2.87
N ASP A 109 -5.02 -10.36 1.71
CA ASP A 109 -5.68 -10.28 0.40
C ASP A 109 -4.93 -11.15 -0.61
N THR A 110 -5.39 -12.40 -0.71
CA THR A 110 -4.84 -13.38 -1.64
C THR A 110 -4.97 -12.94 -3.09
N LYS A 111 -6.02 -12.19 -3.44
CA LYS A 111 -6.24 -11.75 -4.83
C LYS A 111 -5.21 -10.69 -5.20
N LEU A 112 -5.03 -9.67 -4.36
CA LEU A 112 -4.03 -8.64 -4.57
C LEU A 112 -2.61 -9.21 -4.56
N TYR A 113 -2.34 -10.19 -3.70
CA TYR A 113 -1.07 -10.92 -3.69
C TYR A 113 -0.78 -11.66 -4.99
N GLN A 114 -1.73 -12.46 -5.49
CA GLN A 114 -1.54 -13.18 -6.75
C GLN A 114 -1.34 -12.22 -7.92
N MET A 115 -2.04 -11.10 -7.88
CA MET A 115 -1.92 -10.01 -8.82
C MET A 115 -0.52 -9.38 -8.77
N ALA A 116 -0.04 -8.97 -7.60
CA ALA A 116 1.31 -8.42 -7.41
C ALA A 116 2.43 -9.42 -7.76
N LEU A 117 2.26 -10.70 -7.43
CA LEU A 117 3.21 -11.75 -7.82
C LEU A 117 3.22 -12.00 -9.32
N ALA A 118 2.05 -12.14 -9.94
CA ALA A 118 1.94 -12.31 -11.39
C ALA A 118 2.56 -11.12 -12.13
N PHE A 119 2.49 -9.95 -11.52
CA PHE A 119 3.11 -8.74 -12.02
C PHE A 119 4.64 -8.79 -11.89
N MET A 120 5.19 -9.04 -10.69
CA MET A 120 6.64 -9.07 -10.44
C MET A 120 7.36 -10.23 -11.14
N ARG A 121 6.69 -11.36 -11.38
CA ARG A 121 7.29 -12.56 -12.00
C ARG A 121 7.26 -12.55 -13.53
N ARG A 122 6.46 -11.69 -14.17
CA ARG A 122 6.36 -11.67 -15.64
C ARG A 122 7.55 -10.94 -16.25
N LYS A 123 8.32 -11.65 -17.08
CA LYS A 123 9.35 -11.06 -17.95
C LYS A 123 8.75 -10.19 -19.07
N ASN A 124 7.51 -10.48 -19.48
CA ASN A 124 6.75 -9.75 -20.51
C ASN A 124 5.36 -9.39 -19.95
N LEU A 125 5.18 -8.12 -19.62
CA LEU A 125 3.91 -7.57 -19.12
C LEU A 125 3.09 -7.07 -20.30
N ILE A 126 1.81 -7.49 -20.35
CA ILE A 126 0.83 -6.87 -21.24
C ILE A 126 0.29 -5.65 -20.49
N PRO A 127 0.50 -4.41 -20.98
CA PRO A 127 0.13 -3.17 -20.28
C PRO A 127 -1.30 -3.18 -19.72
N GLY A 128 -2.26 -3.76 -20.47
CA GLY A 128 -3.67 -3.82 -20.05
C GLY A 128 -3.96 -4.67 -18.80
N LYS A 129 -3.10 -5.63 -18.42
CA LYS A 129 -3.29 -6.40 -17.16
C LYS A 129 -2.79 -5.64 -15.94
N LEU A 130 -1.77 -4.81 -16.10
CA LEU A 130 -1.31 -3.89 -15.05
C LEU A 130 -2.33 -2.78 -14.83
N LEU A 131 -2.91 -2.26 -15.90
CA LEU A 131 -3.95 -1.24 -15.76
C LEU A 131 -5.09 -1.77 -14.90
N LYS A 132 -5.56 -2.99 -15.14
CA LYS A 132 -6.56 -3.63 -14.28
C LYS A 132 -6.12 -3.78 -12.82
N LEU A 133 -4.84 -4.07 -12.58
CA LEU A 133 -4.28 -4.21 -11.23
C LEU A 133 -4.26 -2.90 -10.47
N LEU A 134 -3.79 -1.84 -11.13
CA LEU A 134 -3.71 -0.51 -10.56
C LEU A 134 -5.09 0.15 -10.45
N ILE A 135 -6.01 -0.12 -11.37
CA ILE A 135 -7.42 0.28 -11.28
C ILE A 135 -8.09 -0.40 -10.09
N ILE A 136 -7.87 -1.70 -9.86
CA ILE A 136 -8.44 -2.40 -8.70
C ILE A 136 -7.86 -1.85 -7.39
N LEU A 137 -6.56 -1.53 -7.36
CA LEU A 137 -5.92 -0.87 -6.22
C LEU A 137 -6.48 0.54 -5.98
N LEU A 138 -6.68 1.32 -7.04
CA LEU A 138 -7.34 2.62 -7.01
C LEU A 138 -8.81 2.53 -6.60
N ALA A 139 -9.50 1.44 -6.96
CA ALA A 139 -10.88 1.19 -6.57
C ALA A 139 -11.00 0.81 -5.09
N HIS A 140 -10.06 0.03 -4.54
CA HIS A 140 -9.98 -0.20 -3.09
C HIS A 140 -9.71 1.10 -2.33
N LEU A 141 -8.82 1.95 -2.86
CA LEU A 141 -8.59 3.31 -2.36
C LEU A 141 -9.88 4.17 -2.39
N GLU A 142 -10.75 4.00 -3.39
CA GLU A 142 -12.00 4.75 -3.54
C GLU A 142 -13.15 4.23 -2.67
N GLU A 143 -13.31 2.91 -2.52
CA GLU A 143 -14.31 2.29 -1.64
C GLU A 143 -14.08 2.67 -0.17
N ASP A 144 -12.83 2.71 0.28
CA ASP A 144 -12.50 3.15 1.65
C ASP A 144 -12.79 4.65 1.86
N LEU A 145 -12.55 5.49 0.86
CA LEU A 145 -12.94 6.91 0.89
C LEU A 145 -14.46 7.12 0.95
N LEU A 146 -15.22 6.29 0.22
CA LEU A 146 -16.69 6.28 0.24
C LEU A 146 -17.22 5.78 1.60
N ASN A 147 -16.64 4.73 2.16
CA ASN A 147 -16.97 4.22 3.49
C ASN A 147 -16.61 5.21 4.61
N MET A 148 -15.51 5.97 4.48
CA MET A 148 -15.16 7.05 5.41
C MET A 148 -16.10 8.26 5.28
N LYS A 149 -16.57 8.60 4.07
CA LYS A 149 -17.64 9.60 3.87
C LYS A 149 -18.97 9.15 4.50
N ALA A 150 -19.34 7.87 4.35
CA ALA A 150 -20.56 7.31 4.92
C ALA A 150 -20.56 7.30 6.47
N ARG A 151 -19.39 7.23 7.10
CA ARG A 151 -19.20 7.35 8.56
C ARG A 151 -19.16 8.79 9.08
N GLY A 152 -19.49 9.78 8.24
CA GLY A 152 -19.58 11.19 8.66
C GLY A 152 -18.24 11.87 8.95
N LEU A 153 -17.11 11.26 8.55
CA LEU A 153 -15.76 11.74 8.85
C LEU A 153 -15.19 12.70 7.80
N ILE A 154 -15.95 13.09 6.75
CA ILE A 154 -15.42 13.86 5.62
C ILE A 154 -16.41 14.92 5.07
N ALA A 155 -15.93 16.17 4.93
CA ALA A 155 -16.55 17.25 4.15
C ALA A 155 -16.26 17.08 2.63
N LYS A 156 -17.25 17.42 1.79
CA LYS A 156 -17.31 17.13 0.34
C LYS A 156 -16.08 17.59 -0.45
N THR A 157 -15.31 16.63 -0.97
CA THR A 157 -14.50 16.80 -2.19
C THR A 157 -14.95 15.78 -3.23
N SER A 158 -15.46 16.28 -4.36
CA SER A 158 -15.93 15.49 -5.50
C SER A 158 -14.89 15.58 -6.60
N CYS A 159 -14.26 14.47 -6.94
CA CYS A 159 -13.41 14.36 -8.11
C CYS A 159 -14.05 13.31 -9.02
N LYS A 160 -14.78 13.75 -10.05
CA LYS A 160 -15.43 12.87 -11.04
C LYS A 160 -14.37 12.37 -12.02
N TYR A 161 -14.19 11.05 -12.13
CA TYR A 161 -13.38 10.45 -13.19
C TYR A 161 -14.31 9.79 -14.20
N HIS A 162 -14.18 10.15 -15.47
CA HIS A 162 -14.84 9.48 -16.58
C HIS A 162 -13.94 8.35 -17.09
N TYR A 163 -14.24 7.11 -16.71
CA TYR A 163 -13.74 5.94 -17.44
C TYR A 163 -14.52 5.82 -18.76
N SER A 164 -13.85 6.05 -19.89
CA SER A 164 -14.41 5.74 -21.21
C SER A 164 -14.43 4.22 -21.39
N GLN A 165 -15.63 3.63 -21.38
CA GLN A 165 -15.89 2.22 -21.72
C GLN A 165 -15.74 1.98 -23.23
N ARG A 166 -14.55 2.17 -23.80
CA ARG A 166 -14.29 1.73 -25.17
C ARG A 166 -13.13 0.75 -25.15
N ASP A 167 -13.38 -0.37 -25.80
CA ASP A 167 -12.47 -1.48 -26.11
C ASP A 167 -12.42 -2.60 -25.04
N TYR A 168 -13.60 -3.17 -24.80
CA TYR A 168 -13.76 -4.56 -24.36
C TYR A 168 -14.60 -5.32 -25.38
N ALA A 169 -13.98 -5.73 -26.48
CA ALA A 169 -14.45 -6.78 -27.38
C ALA A 169 -13.23 -7.63 -27.79
#